data_AF-A0A8C0GIG7-F1
#
_entry.id   AF-A0A8C0GIG7-F1
#
_cell.length_a   1.000
_cell.length_b   1.000
_cell.length_c   1.000
_cell.angle_alpha   90.00
_cell.angle_beta   90.00
_cell.angle_gamma   90.00
#
_symmetry.space_group_name_H-M   'P 1'
#
loop_
_entity.id
_entity.type
_entity.pdbx_description
1 polymer ?
#
loop_
_entity_poly.entity_id
_entity_poly.type
_entity_poly.pdbx_seq_one_letter_code
_entity_poly.pdbx_strand_id
1 'polypeptide(L)' 'MGPVRVLELYSGIGGMHQALTESCISAEVVAAVDVNTVANEVYKHNFPSTPLWAKTIEAMWPSRVHQPPK' A
#
# COMPACT_ATOMS: atom_id res chain seq x y z
N MET A 1 11.28 13.07 14.20
CA MET A 1 11.16 12.69 12.76
C MET A 1 9.81 12.03 12.59
N GLY A 2 9.06 12.33 11.54
CA GLY A 2 7.76 11.67 11.26
C GLY A 2 7.93 10.23 10.79
N PRO A 3 6.84 9.46 10.67
CA PRO A 3 6.90 8.07 10.21
C PRO A 3 7.45 7.98 8.78
N VAL A 4 8.17 6.90 8.50
CA VAL A 4 8.61 6.57 7.13
C VAL A 4 7.37 6.28 6.28
N ARG A 5 7.25 6.96 5.15
CA ARG A 5 6.14 6.75 4.21
C ARG A 5 6.50 5.61 3.26
N VAL A 6 5.69 4.55 3.28
CA VAL A 6 5.94 3.31 2.53
C VAL A 6 4.92 3.16 1.41
N LEU A 7 5.42 2.89 0.21
CA LEU A 7 4.62 2.46 -0.93
C LEU A 7 4.79 0.95 -1.10
N GLU A 8 3.69 0.19 -0.99
CA GLU A 8 3.71 -1.26 -1.08
C GLU A 8 3.30 -1.71 -2.49
N LEU A 9 4.29 -2.06 -3.31
CA LEU A 9 4.09 -2.56 -4.67
C LEU A 9 3.93 -4.08 -4.68
N TYR A 10 3.07 -4.60 -5.57
CA TYR A 10 2.70 -6.02 -5.60
C TYR A 10 2.17 -6.48 -4.23
N SER A 11 1.23 -5.71 -3.68
CA SER A 11 0.82 -5.83 -2.27
C SER A 11 0.21 -7.19 -1.92
N GLY A 12 -0.35 -7.91 -2.92
CA GLY A 12 -1.00 -9.20 -2.70
C GLY A 12 -2.02 -9.11 -1.56
N ILE A 13 -1.92 -10.03 -0.60
CA ILE A 13 -2.78 -10.08 0.59
C ILE A 13 -2.27 -9.21 1.76
N GLY A 14 -1.14 -8.50 1.62
CA GLY A 14 -0.59 -7.58 2.63
C GLY A 14 0.48 -8.16 3.55
N GLY A 15 1.29 -9.10 3.05
CA GLY A 15 2.39 -9.68 3.83
C GLY A 15 3.47 -8.67 4.23
N MET A 16 3.81 -7.71 3.36
CA MET A 16 4.79 -6.67 3.68
C MET A 16 4.21 -5.63 4.66
N HIS A 17 2.93 -5.27 4.53
CA HIS A 17 2.24 -4.47 5.52
C HIS A 17 2.30 -5.11 6.93
N GLN A 18 1.99 -6.41 7.03
CA GLN A 18 2.07 -7.13 8.29
C GLN A 18 3.50 -7.16 8.84
N ALA A 19 4.50 -7.46 8.01
CA ALA A 19 5.90 -7.45 8.41
C ALA A 19 6.36 -6.06 8.88
N LEU A 20 5.90 -4.99 8.25
CA LEU A 20 6.19 -3.62 8.66
C LEU A 20 5.59 -3.31 10.03
N THR A 21 4.34 -3.74 10.28
CA THR A 21 3.68 -3.64 11.60
C THR A 21 4.50 -4.35 12.68
N GLU A 22 4.96 -5.58 12.39
CA GLU A 22 5.73 -6.40 13.34
C GLU A 22 7.17 -5.91 13.56
N SER A 23 7.73 -5.16 12.61
CA SER A 23 9.08 -4.62 12.70
C SER A 23 9.26 -3.55 13.79
N CYS A 24 8.16 -3.00 14.31
CA CYS A 24 8.15 -1.86 15.25
C CYS A 24 8.87 -0.60 14.71
N ILE A 25 9.08 -0.51 13.39
CA ILE A 25 9.59 0.69 12.74
C ILE A 25 8.45 1.72 12.68
N SER A 26 8.75 2.99 13.00
CA SER A 26 7.79 4.08 12.80
C SER A 26 7.60 4.33 11.30
N ALA A 27 6.59 3.68 10.73
CA ALA A 27 6.28 3.74 9.32
C ALA A 27 4.76 3.70 9.07
N GLU A 28 4.35 4.21 7.92
CA GLU A 28 2.97 4.25 7.45
C GLU A 28 2.94 3.81 5.98
N VAL A 29 2.14 2.79 5.67
CA VAL A 29 1.86 2.43 4.28
C VAL A 29 0.88 3.45 3.71
N VAL A 30 1.37 4.31 2.83
CA VAL A 30 0.57 5.41 2.27
C VAL A 30 -0.22 5.01 1.04
N ALA A 31 0.17 3.91 0.39
CA ALA A 31 -0.60 3.24 -0.65
C ALA A 31 -0.08 1.82 -0.84
N ALA A 32 -1.01 0.93 -1.20
CA ALA A 32 -0.74 -0.43 -1.65
C ALA A 32 -1.25 -0.60 -3.09
N VAL A 33 -0.60 -1.47 -3.87
CA VAL A 33 -0.86 -1.59 -5.31
C VAL A 33 -0.81 -3.06 -5.74
N ASP A 34 -1.91 -3.54 -6.29
CA ASP A 34 -1.99 -4.86 -6.93
C ASP A 34 -3.13 -4.90 -7.95
N VAL A 35 -2.95 -5.68 -9.01
CA VAL A 35 -3.97 -5.89 -10.05
C VAL A 35 -4.95 -7.02 -9.69
N ASN A 36 -4.57 -7.92 -8.79
CA ASN A 36 -5.36 -9.10 -8.44
C ASN A 36 -6.53 -8.70 -7.55
N THR A 37 -7.75 -8.76 -8.08
CA THR A 37 -8.98 -8.39 -7.36
C THR A 37 -9.26 -9.27 -6.14
N VAL A 38 -8.95 -10.56 -6.20
CA VAL A 38 -9.13 -11.49 -5.07
C VAL A 38 -8.16 -11.15 -3.94
N ALA A 39 -6.89 -10.89 -4.29
CA ALA A 39 -5.90 -10.45 -3.30
C ALA A 39 -6.29 -9.10 -2.68
N ASN A 40 -6.84 -8.18 -3.49
CA ASN A 40 -7.31 -6.87 -3.05
C ASN A 40 -8.47 -6.93 -2.06
N GLU A 41 -9.40 -7.88 -2.22
CA GLU A 41 -10.48 -8.12 -1.25
C GLU A 41 -9.92 -8.57 0.11
N VAL A 42 -8.95 -9.49 0.09
CA VAL A 42 -8.25 -9.96 1.30
C VAL A 42 -7.44 -8.81 1.92
N TYR A 43 -6.71 -8.04 1.13
CA TYR A 43 -5.93 -6.90 1.62
C TYR A 43 -6.83 -5.89 2.33
N LYS A 44 -7.94 -5.46 1.69
CA LYS A 44 -8.89 -4.50 2.27
C LYS A 44 -9.58 -5.01 3.52
N HIS A 45 -9.82 -6.32 3.62
CA HIS A 45 -10.38 -6.91 4.83
C HIS A 45 -9.44 -6.72 6.03
N ASN A 46 -8.13 -6.90 5.83
CA ASN A 46 -7.13 -6.80 6.91
C ASN A 46 -6.67 -5.35 7.16
N PHE A 47 -6.53 -4.53 6.12
CA PHE A 47 -6.00 -3.16 6.18
C PHE A 47 -6.98 -2.13 5.59
N PRO A 48 -8.20 -1.98 6.14
CA PRO A 48 -9.28 -1.20 5.53
C PRO A 48 -9.00 0.30 5.43
N SER A 49 -8.11 0.83 6.27
CA SER A 49 -7.71 2.24 6.27
C SER A 49 -6.63 2.58 5.23
N THR A 50 -6.01 1.58 4.62
CA THR A 50 -4.89 1.78 3.69
C THR A 50 -5.41 2.02 2.27
N PRO A 51 -4.98 3.10 1.59
CA PRO A 51 -5.34 3.30 0.19
C PRO A 51 -4.83 2.15 -0.69
N LEU A 52 -5.75 1.41 -1.31
CA LEU A 52 -5.43 0.31 -2.22
C LEU A 52 -5.75 0.68 -3.66
N TRP A 53 -4.74 0.70 -4.53
CA TRP A 53 -4.89 0.98 -5.95
C TRP A 53 -4.92 -0.31 -6.75
N ALA A 54 -6.12 -0.68 -7.19
CA ALA A 54 -6.34 -1.81 -8.10
C ALA A 54 -5.91 -1.46 -9.54
N LYS A 55 -4.60 -1.33 -9.77
CA LYS A 55 -4.02 -0.85 -11.04
C LYS A 55 -2.68 -1.54 -11.30
N THR A 56 -2.27 -1.53 -12.57
CA THR A 56 -0.89 -1.89 -12.94
C THR A 56 0.07 -0.85 -12.40
N ILE A 57 1.31 -1.24 -12.10
CA ILE A 57 2.32 -0.34 -11.54
C ILE A 57 2.74 0.71 -12.59
N GLU A 58 2.75 0.33 -13.86
CA GLU A 58 3.02 1.20 -15.00
C GLU A 58 2.03 2.36 -15.08
N ALA A 59 0.77 2.14 -14.66
CA ALA A 59 -0.26 3.17 -14.64
C ALA A 59 -0.09 4.20 -13.49
N MET A 60 0.88 4.01 -12.60
CA MET A 60 1.20 4.96 -11.53
C MET A 60 2.09 6.12 -12.01
N TRP A 61 2.82 5.91 -13.10
CA TRP A 61 3.64 6.93 -13.76
C TRP A 61 2.85 7.62 -14.87
N PRO A 62 2.95 8.96 -15.09
CA PRO A 62 3.87 9.94 -14.50
C PRO A 62 3.25 10.84 -13.40
N SER A 63 1.96 10.71 -13.09
CA SER A 63 1.19 11.83 -12.48
C SER A 63 0.93 11.72 -10.97
N ARG A 64 1.31 10.64 -10.27
CA ARG A 64 0.71 10.34 -8.95
C ARG A 64 1.64 9.98 -7.80
N VAL A 65 2.94 9.76 -8.03
CA VAL A 65 3.88 9.52 -6.92
C VAL A 65 4.06 10.76 -6.02
N HIS A 66 3.72 11.96 -6.53
CA HIS A 66 3.83 13.24 -5.82
C HIS A 66 2.53 13.79 -5.22
N GLN A 67 1.40 13.09 -5.29
CA GLN A 67 0.15 13.65 -4.73
C GLN A 67 0.05 13.37 -3.22
N PRO A 68 -0.08 14.41 -2.37
CA PRO A 68 -0.36 14.21 -0.96
C PRO A 68 -1.75 13.58 -0.78
N PRO A 69 -1.97 12.79 0.29
CA PRO A 69 -3.30 12.29 0.62
C PRO A 69 -4.27 13.48 0.82
N LYS A 70 -5.47 13.36 0.25
CA LYS A 70 -6.59 14.30 0.51
C LYS A 70 -7.21 14.02 1.86
#